data_AF-A0A2H5YL99-F1
#
_entry.id   AF-A0A2H5YL99-F1
#
_cell.length_a   1.000
_cell.length_b   1.000
_cell.length_c   1.000
_cell.angle_alpha   90.00
_cell.angle_beta   90.00
_cell.angle_gamma   90.00
#
_symmetry.space_group_name_H-M   'P 1'
#
loop_
_entity.id
_entity.type
_entity.pdbx_description
1 polymer ?
#
loop_
_entity_poly.entity_id
_entity_poly.type
_entity_poly.pdbx_seq_one_letter_code
_entity_poly.pdbx_strand_id
1 'polypeptide(L)'
;MARRLKVPLEKVRARVVGRFWSEGSALAGTLQTGCDGFDLELEVESPAPPEEIARLVRLASAGCYVEQALAHATPVRTRVILNGDPLDR
;
A
#
# COMPACT_ATOMS: atom_id res chain seq x y z
N MET A 1 9.38 -11.82 -1.97
CA MET A 1 8.81 -13.18 -1.79
C MET A 1 9.53 -14.24 -2.65
N ALA A 2 9.79 -13.98 -3.95
CA ALA A 2 10.36 -14.95 -4.90
C ALA A 2 11.58 -15.75 -4.40
N ARG A 3 12.60 -15.07 -3.84
CA ARG A 3 13.79 -15.73 -3.27
C ARG A 3 13.46 -16.74 -2.16
N ARG A 4 12.45 -16.47 -1.32
CA ARG A 4 12.04 -17.39 -0.24
C ARG A 4 11.37 -18.64 -0.78
N LEU A 5 10.62 -18.49 -1.87
CA LEU A 5 9.92 -19.59 -2.54
C LEU A 5 10.77 -20.28 -3.61
N LYS A 6 11.99 -19.78 -3.87
CA LYS A 6 12.91 -20.25 -4.93
C LYS A 6 12.29 -20.19 -6.33
N VAL A 7 11.38 -19.24 -6.56
CA VAL A 7 10.74 -19.04 -7.87
C VAL A 7 11.67 -18.15 -8.73
N PRO A 8 12.12 -18.62 -9.90
CA PRO A 8 12.92 -17.81 -10.81
C PRO A 8 12.05 -16.71 -11.42
N LEU A 9 12.55 -15.47 -11.46
CA LEU A 9 11.91 -14.35 -12.15
C LEU A 9 12.95 -13.71 -13.07
N GLU A 10 12.54 -13.40 -14.29
CA GLU A 10 13.41 -12.71 -15.24
C GLU A 10 13.14 -11.21 -15.18
N LYS A 11 11.86 -10.83 -15.15
CA LYS A 11 11.44 -9.43 -15.10
C LYS A 11 10.09 -9.29 -14.41
N VAL A 12 9.94 -8.20 -13.66
CA VAL A 12 8.66 -7.82 -13.05
C VAL A 12 8.46 -6.33 -13.28
N ARG A 13 7.26 -5.95 -13.71
CA ARG A 13 6.79 -4.56 -13.72
C ARG A 13 5.50 -4.46 -12.93
N ALA A 14 5.34 -3.35 -12.24
CA ALA A 14 4.12 -3.05 -11.50
C ALA A 14 3.63 -1.67 -11.94
N ARG A 15 2.37 -1.58 -12.33
CA ARG A 15 1.66 -0.32 -12.53
C ARG A 15 0.67 -0.16 -11.37
N VAL A 16 0.75 0.97 -10.69
CA VAL A 16 -0.09 1.28 -9.53
C VAL A 16 -0.83 2.57 -9.81
N VAL A 17 -2.15 2.55 -9.66
CA VAL A 17 -3.01 3.72 -9.83
C VAL A 17 -3.80 3.93 -8.54
N GLY A 18 -3.61 5.09 -7.88
CA GLY A 18 -4.40 5.49 -6.72
C GLY A 18 -5.40 6.58 -7.08
N ARG A 19 -6.62 6.49 -6.55
CA ARG A 19 -7.65 7.53 -6.66
C ARG A 19 -7.81 8.23 -5.32
N PHE A 20 -7.53 9.53 -5.29
CA PHE A 20 -7.58 10.35 -4.10
C PHE A 20 -8.43 11.59 -4.36
N TRP A 21 -9.06 12.09 -3.30
CA TRP A 21 -9.84 13.31 -3.36
C TRP A 21 -9.53 14.20 -2.15
N SER A 22 -9.85 15.48 -2.31
CA SER A 22 -9.75 16.49 -1.28
C SER A 22 -10.86 17.52 -1.44
N GLU A 23 -11.44 17.97 -0.35
CA GLU A 23 -12.50 18.99 -0.34
C GLU A 23 -12.36 19.95 0.85
N GLY A 24 -13.07 21.07 0.82
CA GLY A 24 -13.04 22.08 1.88
C GLY A 24 -11.88 23.06 1.78
N SER A 25 -11.56 23.73 2.89
CA SER A 25 -10.54 24.79 2.94
C SER A 25 -9.58 24.58 4.10
N ALA A 26 -8.28 24.63 3.79
CA ALA A 26 -7.21 24.57 4.79
C ALA A 26 -7.27 25.76 5.76
N LEU A 27 -7.50 26.98 5.26
CA LEU A 27 -7.57 28.20 6.08
C LEU A 27 -8.80 28.20 6.99
N ALA A 28 -9.92 27.64 6.53
CA ALA A 28 -11.14 27.56 7.32
C ALA A 28 -11.18 26.34 8.26
N GLY A 29 -10.16 25.46 8.24
CA GLY A 29 -10.13 24.25 9.06
C GLY A 29 -11.09 23.15 8.63
N THR A 30 -11.61 23.19 7.41
CA THR A 30 -12.59 22.22 6.88
C THR A 30 -12.01 21.25 5.86
N LEU A 31 -10.68 21.27 5.66
CA LEU A 31 -10.01 20.39 4.71
C LEU A 31 -10.20 18.91 5.10
N GLN A 32 -10.77 18.14 4.19
CA GLN A 32 -10.87 16.68 4.29
C GLN A 32 -10.25 16.03 3.05
N THR A 33 -9.75 14.82 3.22
CA THR A 33 -9.18 14.01 2.14
C THR A 33 -9.61 12.57 2.29
N GLY A 34 -9.58 11.85 1.17
CA GLY A 34 -9.84 10.42 1.15
C GLY A 34 -9.16 9.72 -0.01
N CYS A 35 -9.30 8.40 -0.02
CA CYS A 35 -8.80 7.52 -1.06
C CYS A 35 -9.90 6.53 -1.41
N ASP A 36 -10.29 6.48 -2.68
CA ASP A 36 -11.35 5.58 -3.17
C ASP A 36 -10.79 4.19 -3.51
N GLY A 37 -9.47 4.06 -3.61
CA GLY A 37 -8.81 2.78 -3.79
C GLY A 37 -7.55 2.84 -4.66
N PHE A 38 -6.96 1.67 -4.84
CA PHE A 38 -5.79 1.44 -5.66
C PHE A 38 -6.03 0.29 -6.63
N ASP A 39 -5.58 0.44 -7.87
CA ASP A 39 -5.49 -0.65 -8.84
C ASP A 39 -4.01 -1.00 -9.02
N LEU A 40 -3.69 -2.29 -8.88
CA LEU A 40 -2.36 -2.84 -9.10
C LEU A 40 -2.40 -3.81 -10.28
N GLU A 41 -1.54 -3.57 -11.25
CA GLU A 41 -1.31 -4.44 -12.40
C GLU A 41 0.14 -4.92 -12.37
N LEU A 42 0.32 -6.24 -12.36
CA LEU A 42 1.64 -6.88 -12.27
C LEU A 42 1.92 -7.63 -13.57
N GLU A 43 2.97 -7.23 -14.27
CA GLU A 43 3.51 -7.95 -15.42
C GLU A 43 4.73 -8.75 -14.96
N VAL A 44 4.72 -10.06 -15.18
CA VAL A 44 5.78 -10.97 -14.71
C VAL A 44 6.26 -11.83 -15.87
N GLU A 45 7.56 -11.79 -16.14
CA GLU A 45 8.27 -12.68 -17.06
C GLU A 45 9.06 -13.70 -16.22
N SER A 46 8.78 -14.99 -16.44
CA SER A 46 9.39 -16.09 -15.68
C SER A 46 9.25 -17.41 -16.43
N PRO A 47 10.25 -18.32 -16.31
CA PRO A 47 10.15 -19.69 -16.82
C PRO A 47 9.41 -20.62 -15.85
N ALA A 48 8.98 -20.16 -14.67
CA ALA A 48 8.30 -20.99 -13.69
C ALA A 48 6.86 -21.34 -14.12
N PRO A 49 6.30 -22.47 -13.64
CA PRO A 49 4.90 -22.81 -13.90
C PRO A 49 3.93 -21.73 -13.40
N PRO A 50 2.81 -21.45 -14.11
CA PRO A 50 1.85 -20.41 -13.74
C PRO A 50 1.30 -20.53 -12.32
N GLU A 51 1.12 -21.75 -11.80
CA GLU A 51 0.65 -22.01 -10.44
C GLU A 51 1.64 -21.56 -9.36
N GLU A 52 2.95 -21.62 -9.65
CA GLU A 52 3.99 -21.11 -8.76
C GLU A 52 3.99 -19.58 -8.73
N ILE A 53 3.81 -18.94 -9.89
CA ILE A 53 3.66 -17.48 -10.00
C ILE A 53 2.40 -17.02 -9.27
N ALA A 54 1.28 -17.70 -9.46
CA ALA A 54 0.03 -17.37 -8.76
C ALA A 54 0.19 -17.51 -7.24
N ARG A 55 0.86 -18.57 -6.76
CA ARG A 55 1.17 -18.74 -5.34
C ARG A 55 2.11 -17.66 -4.82
N LEU A 56 3.13 -17.29 -5.60
CA LEU A 56 4.05 -16.22 -5.29
C LEU A 56 3.33 -14.88 -5.11
N VAL A 57 2.47 -14.50 -6.07
CA VAL A 57 1.71 -13.25 -6.04
C VAL A 57 0.78 -13.21 -4.83
N ARG A 58 0.00 -14.27 -4.58
CA ARG A 58 -0.89 -14.34 -3.40
C ARG A 58 -0.14 -14.14 -2.09
N LEU A 59 1.01 -14.81 -1.93
CA LEU A 59 1.83 -14.67 -0.73
C LEU A 59 2.50 -13.29 -0.64
N ALA A 60 2.88 -12.70 -1.78
CA ALA A 60 3.44 -11.35 -1.81
C ALA A 60 2.40 -10.30 -1.35
N SER A 61 1.16 -10.37 -1.84
CA SER A 61 0.06 -9.49 -1.42
C SER A 61 -0.31 -9.68 0.06
N ALA A 62 -0.46 -10.94 0.50
CA ALA A 62 -0.73 -11.24 1.91
C ALA A 62 0.39 -10.75 2.86
N GLY A 63 1.64 -10.72 2.38
CA GLY A 63 2.80 -10.23 3.12
C GLY A 63 3.15 -8.75 2.89
N CYS A 64 2.39 -8.03 2.04
CA CYS A 64 2.67 -6.64 1.73
C CYS A 64 2.10 -5.74 2.83
N TYR A 65 2.98 -5.14 3.64
CA TYR A 65 2.55 -4.29 4.75
C TYR A 65 1.61 -3.16 4.32
N VAL A 66 1.83 -2.58 3.13
CA VAL A 66 0.98 -1.49 2.62
C VAL A 66 -0.41 -2.01 2.23
N GLU A 67 -0.51 -3.08 1.44
CA GLU A 67 -1.82 -3.66 1.10
C GLU A 67 -2.58 -4.10 2.35
N GLN A 68 -1.90 -4.70 3.33
CA GLN A 68 -2.54 -5.07 4.60
C GLN A 68 -2.99 -3.83 5.39
N ALA A 69 -2.17 -2.78 5.47
CA ALA A 69 -2.55 -1.55 6.16
C ALA A 69 -3.68 -0.77 5.47
N LEU A 70 -3.86 -0.94 4.16
CA LEU A 70 -4.97 -0.37 3.40
C LEU A 70 -6.25 -1.23 3.52
N ALA A 71 -6.11 -2.56 3.49
CA ALA A 71 -7.23 -3.49 3.61
C ALA A 71 -7.82 -3.54 5.03
N HIS A 72 -6.97 -3.32 6.04
CA HIS A 72 -7.37 -3.29 7.44
C HIS A 72 -7.23 -1.85 7.93
N ALA A 73 -8.30 -1.28 8.50
CA ALA A 73 -8.32 0.08 9.08
C ALA A 73 -7.34 0.20 10.25
N THR A 74 -6.04 0.25 9.94
CA THR A 74 -4.93 0.17 10.88
C THR A 74 -4.87 1.47 11.67
N PRO A 75 -5.01 1.44 13.01
CA PRO A 75 -5.05 2.67 13.79
C PRO A 75 -3.75 3.46 13.68
N VAL A 76 -3.85 4.73 13.31
CA VAL A 76 -2.72 5.67 13.34
C VAL A 76 -2.81 6.48 14.63
N ARG A 77 -1.77 6.42 15.46
CA ARG A 77 -1.65 7.22 16.69
C ARG A 77 -0.70 8.37 16.44
N THR A 78 -1.14 9.59 16.71
CA THR A 78 -0.34 10.80 16.57
C THR A 78 -0.21 11.48 17.92
N ARG A 79 1.02 11.82 18.31
CA ARG A 79 1.31 12.68 19.46
C ARG A 79 2.01 13.93 18.93
N VAL A 80 1.50 15.10 19.31
CA VAL A 80 2.09 16.38 18.91
C VAL A 80 2.86 16.97 20.08
N ILE A 81 4.07 17.45 19.81
CA ILE A 81 4.93 18.14 20.78
C ILE A 81 5.27 19.49 20.20
N LEU A 82 4.85 20.55 20.87
CA LEU A 82 5.09 21.93 20.48
C LEU A 82 6.06 22.56 21.49
N ASN A 83 7.25 22.94 21.03
CA ASN A 83 8.29 23.58 21.85
C ASN A 83 8.66 22.83 23.13
N GLY A 84 8.56 21.49 23.11
CA GLY A 84 8.87 20.62 24.25
C GLY A 84 7.64 20.15 25.04
N ASP A 85 6.49 20.79 24.85
CA ASP A 85 5.26 20.47 25.58
C ASP A 85 4.26 19.67 24.73
N PRO A 86 3.49 18.73 25.31
CA PRO A 86 2.40 18.06 24.61
C PRO A 86 1.34 19.05 24.12
N LEU A 87 0.90 18.88 22.87
CA LEU A 87 -0.20 19.64 22.27
C LEU A 87 -1.36 18.70 21.92
N ASP A 88 -2.56 19.04 22.39
CA ASP A 88 -3.79 18.32 22.02
C ASP A 88 -4.22 18.69 20.59
N ARG A 89 -4.72 17.68 19.87
CA ARG A 89 -5.17 17.78 18.48
C ARG A 89 -6.69 17.89 18.39
#